data_AF-A0A9Q0F4H9-F1
#
_entry.id   AF-A0A9Q0F4H9-F1
#
_cell.length_a   1.000
_cell.length_b   1.000
_cell.length_c   1.000
_cell.angle_alpha   90.00
_cell.angle_beta   90.00
_cell.angle_gamma   90.00
#
_symmetry.space_group_name_H-M   'P 1'
#
loop_
_entity.id
_entity.type
_entity.pdbx_description
1 polymer ?
#
loop_
_entity_poly.entity_id
_entity_poly.type
_entity_poly.pdbx_seq_one_letter_code
_entity_poly.pdbx_strand_id
1 'polypeptide(L)'
;MASFSMDEFVGDGVLKELLPKLLEEGWDDVPTLKIMNAEDMDEINMTQQQKDALEIRSYLHDRALMIHGDRLEASRKCLPELLSLSTAELSSQFGMKRGHIARFLDRSSACADPLLKSYAPRPARKMTSTRSRNDSNLTSFGSGSTKRMPSISKYRTSSTNYDKSLEQSMAEFKIKDGHVFKGIVAAGPAEPRACGCVQPPPVVDQVAPYSAVGNISLQKLTPEYKIGMERLVKTKAPPMKASELWRDKPAVILCIRRPGCIMCRAEAHQLYAKKPIFDALGIQLFAVLHEHIESEVKDFWPRYWGGVVLYDRGMDFFKALGGGKLLKDKFISGFVFNPRAIANYKRAKAMGMEQNFKGEGEIKGGLFLVGRGKSGIAYQFIERNFGDWAPLAEVIEICRQLQNQQQGQGDSVRSSQDINENGF
;
A
#
# COMPACT_ATOMS: atom_id res chain seq x y z
N MET A 1 -1.33 8.24 -19.46
CA MET A 1 0.11 7.94 -19.67
C MET A 1 0.30 7.22 -20.99
N ALA A 2 1.37 7.51 -21.72
CA ALA A 2 1.77 6.66 -22.83
C ALA A 2 2.28 5.32 -22.25
N SER A 3 1.73 4.20 -22.71
CA SER A 3 2.31 2.88 -22.44
C SER A 3 3.53 2.71 -23.34
N PHE A 4 4.72 2.68 -22.76
CA PHE A 4 5.95 2.39 -23.48
C PHE A 4 6.18 0.88 -23.53
N SER A 5 6.68 0.35 -24.65
CA SER A 5 7.34 -0.96 -24.62
C SER A 5 8.64 -0.88 -23.82
N MET A 6 9.19 -2.02 -23.43
CA MET A 6 10.49 -2.06 -22.77
C MET A 6 11.58 -1.41 -23.63
N ASP A 7 11.60 -1.71 -24.94
CA ASP A 7 12.57 -1.13 -25.88
C ASP A 7 12.41 0.39 -26.02
N GLU A 8 11.17 0.90 -26.09
CA GLU A 8 10.94 2.36 -26.14
C GLU A 8 11.36 3.04 -24.84
N PHE A 9 11.07 2.41 -23.70
CA PHE A 9 11.40 2.99 -22.40
C PHE A 9 12.89 2.99 -22.14
N VAL A 10 13.59 1.89 -22.46
CA VAL A 10 15.03 1.71 -22.25
C VAL A 10 15.87 2.46 -23.29
N GLY A 11 15.33 2.66 -24.49
CA GLY A 11 15.97 3.40 -25.58
C GLY A 11 17.29 2.78 -26.04
N ASP A 12 18.16 3.61 -26.61
CA ASP A 12 19.45 3.21 -27.17
C ASP A 12 20.65 3.57 -26.26
N GLY A 13 20.37 4.02 -25.04
CA GLY A 13 21.36 4.42 -24.04
C GLY A 13 21.90 3.27 -23.18
N VAL A 14 22.46 3.64 -22.02
CA VAL A 14 23.12 2.72 -21.08
C VAL A 14 22.20 1.66 -20.46
N LEU A 15 20.89 1.90 -20.48
CA LEU A 15 19.90 0.91 -20.04
C LEU A 15 19.73 -0.23 -21.05
N LYS A 16 20.02 -0.02 -22.34
CA LYS A 16 19.91 -1.04 -23.38
C LYS A 16 20.86 -2.20 -23.13
N GLU A 17 22.06 -1.89 -22.67
CA GLU A 17 23.07 -2.86 -22.26
C GLU A 17 22.61 -3.67 -21.04
N LEU A 18 21.77 -3.09 -20.18
CA LEU A 18 21.23 -3.73 -18.98
C LEU A 18 19.96 -4.54 -19.26
N LEU A 19 19.29 -4.32 -20.40
CA LEU A 19 18.00 -4.92 -20.72
C LEU A 19 17.97 -6.46 -20.61
N PRO A 20 18.96 -7.23 -21.12
CA PRO A 20 18.94 -8.68 -20.96
C PRO A 20 18.93 -9.12 -19.50
N LYS A 21 19.69 -8.42 -18.64
CA LYS A 21 19.75 -8.70 -17.20
C LYS A 21 18.46 -8.30 -16.49
N LEU A 22 17.86 -7.18 -16.86
CA LEU A 22 16.55 -6.76 -16.35
C LEU A 22 15.49 -7.84 -16.64
N LEU A 23 15.45 -8.34 -17.88
CA LEU A 23 14.52 -9.39 -18.28
C LEU A 23 14.76 -10.71 -17.53
N GLU A 24 16.02 -11.12 -17.38
CA GLU A 24 16.40 -12.34 -16.64
C GLU A 24 15.97 -12.26 -15.15
N GLU A 25 16.12 -11.08 -14.55
CA GLU A 25 15.81 -10.84 -13.14
C GLU A 25 14.32 -10.55 -12.89
N GLY A 26 13.47 -10.58 -13.93
CA GLY A 26 12.01 -10.38 -13.84
C GLY A 26 11.56 -8.92 -13.84
N TRP A 27 12.37 -8.03 -14.37
CA TRP A 27 12.05 -6.62 -14.64
C TRP A 27 11.66 -6.44 -16.11
N ASP A 28 10.53 -7.03 -16.50
CA ASP A 28 10.07 -7.17 -17.87
C ASP A 28 8.97 -6.19 -18.30
N ASP A 29 8.56 -5.29 -17.40
CA ASP A 29 7.63 -4.22 -17.70
C ASP A 29 8.06 -2.84 -17.16
N VAL A 30 7.66 -1.79 -17.87
CA VAL A 30 8.03 -0.39 -17.58
C VAL A 30 7.49 0.09 -16.23
N PRO A 31 6.22 -0.14 -15.85
CA PRO A 31 5.73 0.17 -14.50
C PRO A 31 6.61 -0.43 -13.40
N THR A 32 7.04 -1.68 -13.58
CA THR A 32 7.94 -2.39 -12.68
C THR A 32 9.31 -1.73 -12.59
N LEU A 33 9.92 -1.36 -13.72
CA LEU A 33 11.20 -0.62 -13.72
C LEU A 33 11.11 0.74 -13.01
N LYS A 34 10.00 1.47 -13.20
CA LYS A 34 9.80 2.81 -12.61
C LYS A 34 9.72 2.83 -11.10
N ILE A 35 9.44 1.68 -10.46
CA ILE A 35 9.36 1.54 -9.00
C ILE A 35 10.54 0.78 -8.41
N MET A 36 11.58 0.49 -9.20
CA MET A 36 12.81 -0.16 -8.76
C MET A 36 13.51 0.74 -7.72
N ASN A 37 13.78 0.20 -6.52
CA ASN A 37 14.43 0.98 -5.45
C ASN A 37 15.96 0.81 -5.48
N ALA A 38 16.68 1.57 -4.63
CA ALA A 38 18.14 1.56 -4.62
C ALA A 38 18.72 0.17 -4.31
N GLU A 39 18.09 -0.59 -3.42
CA GLU A 39 18.47 -1.96 -3.09
C GLU A 39 18.34 -2.89 -4.30
N ASP A 40 17.22 -2.83 -5.02
CA ASP A 40 16.98 -3.61 -6.24
C ASP A 40 18.03 -3.27 -7.32
N MET A 41 18.38 -1.99 -7.45
CA MET A 41 19.44 -1.52 -8.35
C MET A 41 20.82 -2.03 -7.94
N ASP A 42 21.11 -2.09 -6.63
CA ASP A 42 22.36 -2.63 -6.09
C ASP A 42 22.45 -4.15 -6.28
N GLU A 43 21.35 -4.88 -6.10
CA GLU A 43 21.29 -6.34 -6.32
C GLU A 43 21.64 -6.73 -7.76
N ILE A 44 21.16 -5.96 -8.73
CA ILE A 44 21.50 -6.19 -10.15
C ILE A 44 22.79 -5.47 -10.55
N ASN A 45 23.58 -4.97 -9.59
CA ASN A 45 24.86 -4.29 -9.81
C ASN A 45 24.77 -3.14 -10.84
N MET A 46 23.72 -2.31 -10.78
CA MET A 46 23.62 -1.14 -11.65
C MET A 46 24.74 -0.15 -11.36
N THR A 47 25.37 0.34 -12.43
CA THR A 47 26.29 1.47 -12.33
C THR A 47 25.53 2.75 -11.99
N GLN A 48 26.19 3.75 -11.40
CA GLN A 48 25.54 5.03 -11.11
C GLN A 48 24.92 5.67 -12.37
N GLN A 49 25.59 5.53 -13.52
CA GLN A 49 25.08 6.03 -14.79
C GLN A 49 23.77 5.35 -15.23
N GLN A 50 23.62 4.04 -14.98
CA GLN A 50 22.38 3.32 -15.24
C GLN A 50 21.28 3.74 -14.27
N LYS A 51 21.61 3.97 -12.99
CA LYS A 51 20.64 4.45 -11.99
C LYS A 51 20.10 5.82 -12.37
N ASP A 52 20.98 6.74 -12.77
CA ASP A 52 20.59 8.09 -13.21
C ASP A 52 19.77 8.03 -14.51
N ALA A 53 20.13 7.15 -15.45
CA ALA A 53 19.35 6.95 -16.68
C ALA A 53 17.93 6.45 -16.40
N LEU A 54 17.78 5.50 -15.47
CA LEU A 54 16.48 4.99 -15.07
C LEU A 54 15.63 6.06 -14.38
N GLU A 55 16.24 6.90 -13.53
CA GLU A 55 15.60 8.05 -12.90
C GLU A 55 15.11 9.06 -13.95
N ILE A 56 15.97 9.42 -14.93
CA ILE A 56 15.63 10.33 -16.03
C ILE A 56 14.45 9.79 -16.85
N ARG A 57 14.52 8.54 -17.34
CA ARG A 57 13.43 7.95 -18.14
C ARG A 57 12.13 7.80 -17.36
N SER A 58 12.21 7.51 -16.07
CA SER A 58 11.03 7.45 -15.22
C SER A 58 10.35 8.82 -15.08
N TYR A 59 11.14 9.89 -15.04
CA TYR A 59 10.66 11.27 -15.04
C TYR A 59 10.03 11.69 -16.39
N LEU A 60 10.58 11.22 -17.52
CA LEU A 60 10.04 11.43 -18.87
C LEU A 60 8.76 10.58 -19.08
N HIS A 61 7.67 10.96 -18.42
CA HIS A 61 6.42 10.20 -18.37
C HIS A 61 5.53 10.31 -19.61
N ASP A 62 5.82 11.22 -20.54
CA ASP A 62 5.11 11.44 -21.81
C ASP A 62 6.01 11.14 -23.02
N ARG A 63 5.43 10.59 -24.09
CA ARG A 63 6.12 10.23 -25.33
C ARG A 63 6.77 11.44 -26.00
N ALA A 64 6.19 12.64 -25.84
CA ALA A 64 6.77 13.89 -26.34
C ALA A 64 8.09 14.28 -25.64
N LEU A 65 8.30 13.79 -24.42
CA LEU A 65 9.53 14.01 -23.65
C LEU A 65 10.52 12.85 -23.82
N MET A 66 10.01 11.61 -23.95
CA MET A 66 10.84 10.40 -24.08
C MET A 66 11.81 10.44 -25.27
N ILE A 67 11.46 11.17 -26.34
CA ILE A 67 12.35 11.37 -27.50
C ILE A 67 13.70 12.03 -27.17
N HIS A 68 13.83 12.66 -25.99
CA HIS A 68 15.07 13.28 -25.52
C HIS A 68 15.86 12.38 -24.57
N GLY A 69 15.32 11.21 -24.16
CA GLY A 69 15.89 10.33 -23.13
C GLY A 69 17.35 9.97 -23.41
N ASP A 70 17.64 9.41 -24.59
CA ASP A 70 19.00 9.01 -24.97
C ASP A 70 20.00 10.19 -24.90
N ARG A 71 19.56 11.39 -25.31
CA ARG A 71 20.40 12.60 -25.30
C ARG A 71 20.64 13.12 -23.88
N LEU A 72 19.63 13.05 -23.02
CA LEU A 72 19.74 13.42 -21.60
C LEU A 72 20.71 12.49 -20.88
N GLU A 73 20.60 11.18 -21.12
CA GLU A 73 21.50 10.16 -20.56
C GLU A 73 22.93 10.29 -21.04
N ALA A 74 23.14 10.58 -22.32
CA ALA A 74 24.47 10.76 -22.90
C ALA A 74 25.24 11.93 -22.27
N SER A 75 24.53 12.92 -21.71
CA SER A 75 25.17 14.05 -21.03
C SER A 75 25.84 13.70 -19.70
N ARG A 76 25.54 12.52 -19.13
CA ARG A 76 26.01 12.05 -17.82
C ARG A 76 25.66 12.97 -16.63
N LYS A 77 24.74 13.91 -16.84
CA LYS A 77 24.16 14.73 -15.77
C LYS A 77 23.04 13.95 -15.08
N CYS A 78 22.95 14.05 -13.76
CA CYS A 78 21.83 13.48 -13.04
C CYS A 78 20.56 14.36 -13.20
N LEU A 79 19.38 13.82 -12.90
CA LEU A 79 18.12 14.55 -13.08
C LEU A 79 18.09 15.93 -12.39
N PRO A 80 18.57 16.11 -11.13
CA PRO A 80 18.65 17.43 -10.51
C PRO A 80 19.51 18.44 -11.27
N GLU A 81 20.63 18.00 -11.85
CA GLU A 81 21.51 18.84 -12.67
C GLU A 81 20.86 19.21 -14.00
N LEU A 82 20.05 18.32 -14.57
CA LEU A 82 19.28 18.61 -15.78
C LEU A 82 18.14 19.59 -15.52
N LEU A 83 17.46 19.48 -14.36
CA LEU A 83 16.37 20.38 -13.95
C LEU A 83 16.87 21.75 -13.49
N SER A 84 18.16 21.92 -13.22
CA SER A 84 18.77 23.22 -12.91
C SER A 84 19.27 23.98 -14.13
N LEU A 85 19.25 23.36 -15.32
CA LEU A 85 19.67 24.01 -16.56
C LEU A 85 18.69 25.11 -16.98
N SER A 86 19.25 26.14 -17.62
CA SER A 86 18.46 27.20 -18.23
C SER A 86 17.69 26.69 -19.46
N THR A 87 16.63 27.42 -19.84
CA THR A 87 15.86 27.15 -21.04
C THR A 87 16.72 27.19 -22.32
N ALA A 88 17.73 28.05 -22.35
CA ALA A 88 18.69 28.14 -23.45
C ALA A 88 19.59 26.89 -23.55
N GLU A 89 20.03 26.34 -22.42
CA GLU A 89 20.83 25.12 -22.38
C GLU A 89 20.01 23.89 -22.77
N LEU A 90 18.77 23.78 -22.29
CA LEU A 90 17.86 22.69 -22.67
C LEU A 90 17.55 22.69 -24.18
N SER A 91 17.40 23.87 -24.77
CA SER A 91 17.20 24.00 -26.22
C SER A 91 18.47 23.69 -27.01
N SER A 92 19.63 24.21 -26.60
CA SER A 92 20.87 24.11 -27.39
C SER A 92 21.58 22.76 -27.23
N GLN A 93 21.66 22.22 -26.01
CA GLN A 93 22.36 20.96 -25.73
C GLN A 93 21.49 19.73 -26.03
N PHE A 94 20.18 19.83 -25.78
CA PHE A 94 19.27 18.68 -25.88
C PHE A 94 18.26 18.81 -27.03
N GLY A 95 18.20 19.94 -27.72
CA GLY A 95 17.27 20.15 -28.84
C GLY A 95 15.80 20.20 -28.40
N MET A 96 15.52 20.51 -27.13
CA MET A 96 14.16 20.58 -26.63
C MET A 96 13.42 21.80 -27.19
N LYS A 97 12.24 21.57 -27.74
CA LYS A 97 11.34 22.65 -28.18
C LYS A 97 10.76 23.37 -26.96
N ARG A 98 10.42 24.66 -27.08
CA ARG A 98 9.85 25.49 -26.00
C ARG A 98 8.70 24.80 -25.22
N GLY A 99 7.80 24.11 -25.92
CA GLY A 99 6.71 23.36 -25.27
C GLY A 99 7.16 22.13 -24.49
N HIS A 100 8.21 21.44 -24.95
CA HIS A 100 8.81 20.31 -24.23
C HIS A 100 9.61 20.80 -23.01
N ILE A 101 10.34 21.93 -23.14
CA ILE A 101 11.05 22.57 -22.02
C ILE A 101 10.06 22.93 -20.91
N ALA A 102 8.92 23.53 -21.26
CA ALA A 102 7.89 23.87 -20.29
C ALA A 102 7.42 22.63 -19.52
N ARG A 103 7.12 21.52 -20.21
CA ARG A 103 6.71 20.25 -19.56
C ARG A 103 7.81 19.58 -18.76
N PHE A 104 9.05 19.64 -19.24
CA PHE A 104 10.21 19.06 -18.57
C PHE A 104 10.55 19.82 -17.27
N LEU A 105 10.32 21.13 -17.22
CA LEU A 105 10.53 21.95 -16.02
C LEU A 105 9.28 22.08 -15.15
N ASP A 106 8.11 21.74 -15.70
CA ASP A 106 6.84 21.87 -15.00
C ASP A 106 6.72 20.79 -13.91
N ARG A 107 6.85 21.27 -12.68
CA ARG A 107 6.70 20.45 -11.46
C ARG A 107 5.23 20.11 -11.16
N SER A 108 4.27 20.66 -11.90
CA SER A 108 2.83 20.58 -11.64
C SER A 108 2.03 19.66 -12.58
N SER A 109 2.46 19.40 -13.83
CA SER A 109 1.76 18.53 -14.79
C SER A 109 1.86 17.03 -14.55
N ALA A 110 2.54 16.58 -13.50
CA ALA A 110 2.41 15.20 -13.01
C ALA A 110 1.03 14.91 -12.37
N CYS A 111 0.11 15.89 -12.37
CA CYS A 111 -1.18 15.86 -11.68
C CYS A 111 -2.36 16.20 -12.62
N ALA A 112 -2.68 15.32 -13.57
CA ALA A 112 -4.01 15.22 -14.16
C ALA A 112 -4.20 13.82 -14.76
N ASP A 113 -4.81 12.93 -13.99
CA ASP A 113 -5.02 11.52 -14.36
C ASP A 113 -6.49 11.28 -14.72
N PRO A 114 -6.80 10.99 -16.00
CA PRO A 114 -7.89 10.13 -16.35
C PRO A 114 -7.31 8.76 -16.77
N LEU A 115 -7.59 7.75 -15.94
CA LEU A 115 -7.56 6.31 -16.23
C LEU A 115 -6.23 5.58 -15.98
N LEU A 116 -5.99 5.28 -14.70
CA LEU A 116 -5.20 4.15 -14.21
C LEU A 116 -5.80 2.80 -14.67
N LYS A 117 -5.25 2.23 -15.74
CA LYS A 117 -5.31 0.79 -16.02
C LYS A 117 -3.98 0.15 -15.63
N SER A 118 -4.08 -1.01 -14.97
CA SER A 118 -3.02 -1.88 -14.45
C SER A 118 -2.45 -1.53 -13.07
N TYR A 119 -3.24 -1.81 -12.03
CA TYR A 119 -2.72 -2.33 -10.76
C TYR A 119 -2.85 -3.85 -10.79
N ALA A 120 -1.94 -4.51 -11.50
CA ALA A 120 -1.70 -5.93 -11.32
C ALA A 120 -0.46 -6.09 -10.44
N PRO A 121 -0.56 -6.78 -9.29
CA PRO A 121 0.60 -7.16 -8.48
C PRO A 121 1.55 -8.08 -9.24
N ARG A 122 2.86 -7.90 -9.04
CA ARG A 122 3.89 -8.80 -9.57
C ARG A 122 3.73 -10.23 -9.05
N PRO A 123 4.02 -11.27 -9.87
CA PRO A 123 4.24 -12.62 -9.37
C PRO A 123 5.56 -12.70 -8.58
N ALA A 124 5.57 -13.52 -7.54
CA ALA A 124 6.73 -13.76 -6.69
C ALA A 124 7.91 -14.36 -7.48
N ARG A 125 9.11 -13.80 -7.26
CA ARG A 125 10.38 -14.22 -7.88
C ARG A 125 10.65 -15.71 -7.58
N LYS A 126 10.96 -16.51 -8.61
CA LYS A 126 11.54 -17.86 -8.43
C LYS A 126 12.99 -17.68 -8.01
N MET A 127 13.30 -17.88 -6.73
CA MET A 127 14.70 -18.04 -6.32
C MET A 127 15.22 -19.43 -6.73
N THR A 128 16.07 -19.47 -7.75
CA THR A 128 17.06 -20.53 -7.90
C THR A 128 18.21 -20.23 -6.93
N SER A 129 18.24 -20.95 -5.80
CA SER A 129 19.31 -20.84 -4.82
C SER A 129 20.62 -21.38 -5.40
N THR A 130 21.56 -20.50 -5.76
CA THR A 130 22.96 -20.88 -5.96
C THR A 130 23.60 -21.08 -4.58
N ARG A 131 23.76 -22.34 -4.17
CA ARG A 131 24.46 -22.73 -2.94
C ARG A 131 25.92 -22.26 -3.01
N SER A 132 26.26 -21.22 -2.27
CA SER A 132 27.65 -20.96 -1.89
C SER A 132 28.00 -21.86 -0.70
N ARG A 133 28.91 -22.81 -0.94
CA ARG A 133 29.55 -23.65 0.07
C ARG A 133 30.41 -22.78 0.96
N ASN A 134 30.18 -22.83 2.27
CA ASN A 134 31.24 -22.74 3.24
C ASN A 134 30.99 -23.75 4.35
N ASP A 135 31.96 -24.67 4.49
CA ASP A 135 32.02 -25.69 5.51
C ASP A 135 32.24 -25.07 6.90
N SER A 136 31.50 -25.57 7.88
CA SER A 136 32.06 -25.86 9.21
C SER A 136 31.12 -26.78 9.98
N ASN A 137 31.55 -28.04 10.06
CA ASN A 137 31.42 -28.99 11.17
C ASN A 137 30.23 -28.81 12.13
N LEU A 138 29.21 -29.66 11.97
CA LEU A 138 28.62 -30.32 13.13
C LEU A 138 28.29 -31.79 12.82
N THR A 139 28.85 -32.60 13.70
CA THR A 139 28.87 -34.05 13.87
C THR A 139 27.62 -34.83 13.47
N SER A 140 27.91 -36.00 12.89
CA SER A 140 27.00 -37.10 12.55
C SER A 140 26.25 -37.70 13.73
N PHE A 141 24.98 -38.03 13.52
CA PHE A 141 24.42 -39.32 13.94
C PHE A 141 23.55 -39.85 12.81
N GLY A 142 23.96 -40.99 12.25
CA GLY A 142 23.26 -41.69 11.18
C GLY A 142 22.36 -42.80 11.72
N SER A 143 21.21 -42.97 11.08
CA SER A 143 20.52 -44.24 10.75
C SER A 143 19.19 -43.80 10.12
N GLY A 144 18.74 -44.18 8.93
CA GLY A 144 18.91 -45.40 8.14
C GLY A 144 17.52 -45.70 7.54
N SER A 145 17.48 -46.25 6.34
CA SER A 145 16.30 -46.80 5.63
C SER A 145 15.52 -45.88 4.67
N THR A 146 15.90 -46.05 3.40
CA THR A 146 15.14 -45.84 2.17
C THR A 146 13.99 -46.84 2.03
N LYS A 147 12.76 -46.37 1.77
CA LYS A 147 11.76 -47.11 0.98
C LYS A 147 10.99 -46.17 0.05
N ARG A 148 11.01 -46.51 -1.24
CA ARG A 148 10.31 -45.87 -2.35
C ARG A 148 8.94 -46.53 -2.58
N MET A 149 7.95 -45.68 -2.87
CA MET A 149 6.72 -45.88 -3.69
C MET A 149 5.55 -46.69 -3.09
N PRO A 150 4.28 -46.50 -3.55
CA PRO A 150 3.83 -45.86 -4.80
C PRO A 150 2.69 -44.81 -4.72
N SER A 151 2.50 -44.16 -5.87
CA SER A 151 1.45 -43.21 -6.23
C SER A 151 0.03 -43.78 -6.14
N ILE A 152 -0.89 -43.02 -5.55
CA ILE A 152 -2.33 -43.18 -5.74
C ILE A 152 -2.90 -41.86 -6.23
N SER A 153 -3.38 -41.88 -7.48
CA SER A 153 -4.25 -40.85 -8.04
C SER A 153 -5.63 -40.93 -7.37
N LYS A 154 -6.09 -39.85 -6.73
CA LYS A 154 -7.53 -39.64 -6.47
C LYS A 154 -7.91 -38.17 -6.65
N TYR A 155 -8.74 -37.97 -7.68
CA TYR A 155 -9.86 -37.03 -7.79
C TYR A 155 -9.67 -35.60 -7.27
N ARG A 156 -9.45 -34.68 -8.21
CA ARG A 156 -9.74 -33.26 -8.05
C ARG A 156 -11.25 -33.05 -8.07
N THR A 157 -11.86 -32.88 -6.91
CA THR A 157 -13.18 -32.24 -6.79
C THR A 157 -12.98 -30.73 -6.59
N SER A 158 -13.64 -29.96 -7.45
CA SER A 158 -13.57 -28.51 -7.56
C SER A 158 -13.96 -27.77 -6.28
N SER A 159 -13.05 -26.97 -5.73
CA SER A 159 -13.28 -26.09 -4.57
C SER A 159 -13.98 -24.78 -4.92
N THR A 160 -14.36 -24.57 -6.19
CA THR A 160 -14.89 -23.30 -6.71
C THR A 160 -16.36 -23.03 -6.36
N ASN A 161 -17.12 -24.02 -5.87
CA ASN A 161 -18.54 -23.84 -5.57
C ASN A 161 -18.82 -23.37 -4.13
N TYR A 162 -17.90 -23.56 -3.18
CA TYR A 162 -18.11 -23.10 -1.80
C TYR A 162 -17.88 -21.58 -1.66
N ASP A 163 -16.87 -21.04 -2.37
CA ASP A 163 -16.54 -19.61 -2.35
C ASP A 163 -17.64 -18.71 -2.94
N LYS A 164 -18.29 -19.16 -4.02
CA LYS A 164 -19.39 -18.38 -4.64
C LYS A 164 -20.60 -18.23 -3.73
N SER A 165 -20.94 -19.26 -2.93
CA SER A 165 -22.12 -19.21 -2.06
C SER A 165 -21.93 -18.30 -0.85
N LEU A 166 -20.69 -18.17 -0.34
CA LEU A 166 -20.38 -17.28 0.77
C LEU A 166 -20.33 -15.82 0.32
N GLU A 167 -19.72 -15.53 -0.84
CA GLU A 167 -19.75 -14.17 -1.43
C GLU A 167 -21.17 -13.74 -1.82
N GLN A 168 -22.02 -14.65 -2.31
CA GLN A 168 -23.44 -14.34 -2.60
C GLN A 168 -24.27 -14.11 -1.34
N SER A 169 -24.04 -14.85 -0.25
CA SER A 169 -24.73 -14.60 1.04
C SER A 169 -24.28 -13.31 1.72
N MET A 170 -23.04 -12.84 1.47
CA MET A 170 -22.53 -11.58 2.03
C MET A 170 -23.03 -10.34 1.27
N ALA A 171 -23.60 -10.51 0.07
CA ALA A 171 -24.11 -9.43 -0.76
C ALA A 171 -25.57 -9.01 -0.43
N GLU A 172 -26.23 -9.66 0.54
CA GLU A 172 -27.65 -9.42 0.85
C GLU A 172 -27.90 -8.53 2.08
N PHE A 173 -26.96 -7.62 2.40
CA PHE A 173 -27.22 -6.56 3.39
C PHE A 173 -27.96 -5.38 2.73
N LYS A 174 -29.30 -5.46 2.68
CA LYS A 174 -30.14 -4.31 2.31
C LYS A 174 -30.17 -3.29 3.46
N ILE A 175 -29.36 -2.24 3.34
CA ILE A 175 -29.34 -1.10 4.27
C ILE A 175 -30.38 -0.06 3.80
N LYS A 176 -31.26 0.39 4.70
CA LYS A 176 -32.34 1.35 4.41
C LYS A 176 -31.83 2.80 4.35
N ASP A 177 -32.45 3.61 3.50
CA ASP A 177 -32.19 5.04 3.34
C ASP A 177 -32.32 5.82 4.66
N GLY A 178 -31.34 6.71 4.92
CA GLY A 178 -31.29 7.60 6.09
C GLY A 178 -30.34 7.19 7.22
N HIS A 179 -29.53 6.14 7.05
CA HIS A 179 -28.59 5.66 8.09
C HIS A 179 -27.24 6.41 8.11
N VAL A 180 -26.79 6.78 9.31
CA VAL A 180 -25.36 7.01 9.60
C VAL A 180 -24.75 5.65 9.90
N PHE A 181 -23.98 5.09 8.97
CA PHE A 181 -23.21 3.88 9.28
C PHE A 181 -22.21 4.24 10.38
N LYS A 182 -22.32 3.60 11.54
CA LYS A 182 -21.36 3.59 12.65
C LYS A 182 -21.17 2.13 13.02
N GLY A 183 -20.64 1.36 12.07
CA GLY A 183 -20.47 -0.09 12.22
C GLY A 183 -19.14 -0.42 12.87
N ILE A 184 -19.15 -1.34 13.84
CA ILE A 184 -17.95 -2.09 14.21
C ILE A 184 -18.03 -3.44 13.53
N VAL A 185 -17.02 -3.79 12.75
CA VAL A 185 -16.86 -5.14 12.22
C VAL A 185 -15.61 -5.75 12.79
N ALA A 186 -15.82 -6.78 13.59
CA ALA A 186 -14.76 -7.69 13.96
C ALA A 186 -14.77 -8.84 12.96
N ALA A 187 -13.61 -9.38 12.60
CA ALA A 187 -13.52 -10.59 11.79
C ALA A 187 -13.99 -11.83 12.59
N GLY A 188 -15.28 -11.91 12.91
CA GLY A 188 -15.89 -12.96 13.73
C GLY A 188 -15.49 -12.95 15.21
N PRO A 189 -16.15 -13.77 16.04
CA PRO A 189 -15.80 -13.93 17.45
C PRO A 189 -14.40 -14.57 17.58
N ALA A 190 -13.59 -14.05 18.51
CA ALA A 190 -12.37 -14.74 18.92
C ALA A 190 -12.76 -15.85 19.89
N GLU A 191 -12.47 -17.11 19.55
CA GLU A 191 -12.78 -18.24 20.42
C GLU A 191 -11.74 -18.39 21.54
N PRO A 192 -12.12 -18.95 22.70
CA PRO A 192 -11.17 -19.40 23.70
C PRO A 192 -10.17 -20.39 23.11
N ARG A 193 -8.89 -20.22 23.45
CA ARG A 193 -7.76 -21.00 22.91
C ARG A 193 -7.16 -21.90 23.99
N ALA A 194 -6.39 -22.91 23.57
CA ALA A 194 -5.76 -23.89 24.45
C ALA A 194 -6.77 -24.54 25.42
N CYS A 195 -7.81 -25.20 24.89
CA CYS A 195 -8.88 -25.85 25.65
C CYS A 195 -9.60 -24.91 26.65
N GLY A 196 -9.66 -23.61 26.36
CA GLY A 196 -10.33 -22.61 27.20
C GLY A 196 -9.43 -21.89 28.21
N CYS A 197 -8.16 -22.27 28.33
CA CYS A 197 -7.21 -21.64 29.26
C CYS A 197 -6.78 -20.23 28.82
N VAL A 198 -6.94 -19.90 27.54
CA VAL A 198 -6.65 -18.57 27.00
C VAL A 198 -7.94 -17.93 26.54
N GLN A 199 -8.41 -16.93 27.29
CA GLN A 199 -9.58 -16.15 26.92
C GLN A 199 -9.24 -15.16 25.79
N PRO A 200 -10.18 -14.89 24.88
CA PRO A 200 -10.00 -13.88 23.86
C PRO A 200 -9.92 -12.48 24.49
N PRO A 201 -9.18 -11.53 23.88
CA PRO A 201 -9.17 -10.15 24.35
C PRO A 201 -10.57 -9.53 24.34
N PRO A 202 -10.87 -8.63 25.29
CA PRO A 202 -12.21 -8.09 25.49
C PRO A 202 -12.80 -7.46 24.22
N VAL A 203 -14.12 -7.55 24.10
CA VAL A 203 -14.86 -7.03 22.94
C VAL A 203 -15.23 -5.57 23.19
N VAL A 204 -14.87 -4.71 22.25
CA VAL A 204 -15.37 -3.33 22.20
C VAL A 204 -16.64 -3.34 21.35
N ASP A 205 -17.77 -3.00 21.97
CA ASP A 205 -19.08 -3.00 21.32
C ASP A 205 -19.50 -1.60 20.83
N GLN A 206 -18.70 -0.57 21.14
CA GLN A 206 -18.97 0.83 20.75
C GLN A 206 -17.88 1.38 19.84
N VAL A 207 -18.30 2.02 18.74
CA VAL A 207 -17.39 2.72 17.83
C VAL A 207 -16.63 3.79 18.62
N ALA A 208 -15.34 3.93 18.35
CA ALA A 208 -14.51 4.94 19.01
C ALA A 208 -15.15 6.33 18.87
N PRO A 209 -15.18 7.15 19.94
CA PRO A 209 -15.75 8.48 19.84
C PRO A 209 -14.88 9.33 18.91
N TYR A 210 -15.52 10.11 18.03
CA TYR A 210 -14.82 10.98 17.07
C TYR A 210 -13.76 11.87 17.75
N SER A 211 -14.06 12.39 18.94
CA SER A 211 -13.14 13.22 19.72
C SER A 211 -11.87 12.50 20.18
N ALA A 212 -11.93 11.18 20.39
CA ALA A 212 -10.76 10.38 20.73
C ALA A 212 -9.84 10.18 19.54
N VAL A 213 -10.39 10.14 18.32
CA VAL A 213 -9.60 9.91 17.10
C VAL A 213 -9.12 11.22 16.46
N GLY A 214 -9.97 12.25 16.41
CA GLY A 214 -9.64 13.51 15.73
C GLY A 214 -8.55 14.34 16.40
N ASN A 215 -8.35 14.19 17.71
CA ASN A 215 -7.34 14.94 18.47
C ASN A 215 -5.98 14.24 18.55
N ILE A 216 -5.82 13.06 17.93
CA ILE A 216 -4.56 12.31 17.96
C ILE A 216 -3.47 13.13 17.26
N SER A 217 -2.30 13.18 17.90
CA SER A 217 -1.11 13.82 17.34
C SER A 217 -0.35 12.85 16.46
N LEU A 218 -0.19 13.19 15.18
CA LEU A 218 0.44 12.34 14.18
C LEU A 218 1.64 13.05 13.56
N GLN A 219 2.67 12.28 13.24
CA GLN A 219 3.80 12.76 12.44
C GLN A 219 3.80 12.08 11.08
N LYS A 220 3.87 12.86 10.00
CA LYS A 220 3.99 12.31 8.65
C LYS A 220 5.42 11.81 8.43
N LEU A 221 5.55 10.51 8.10
CA LEU A 221 6.83 9.87 7.82
C LEU A 221 7.14 9.91 6.33
N THR A 222 6.17 9.56 5.48
CA THR A 222 6.34 9.53 4.04
C THR A 222 5.27 10.39 3.33
N PRO A 223 5.60 10.99 2.18
CA PRO A 223 4.59 11.59 1.31
C PRO A 223 3.76 10.51 0.61
N GLU A 224 2.71 10.94 -0.09
CA GLU A 224 2.14 10.08 -1.14
C GLU A 224 3.22 9.91 -2.22
N TYR A 225 3.46 8.66 -2.60
CA TYR A 225 4.51 8.31 -3.53
C TYR A 225 4.27 8.94 -4.88
N LYS A 226 5.28 9.65 -5.37
CA LYS A 226 5.41 10.07 -6.76
C LYS A 226 6.83 9.75 -7.19
N ILE A 227 6.97 9.30 -8.44
CA ILE A 227 8.26 8.95 -9.05
C ILE A 227 9.25 10.12 -8.86
N GLY A 228 10.44 9.83 -8.32
CA GLY A 228 11.50 10.82 -8.12
C GLY A 228 11.41 11.62 -6.80
N MET A 229 10.45 11.32 -5.92
CA MET A 229 10.33 11.98 -4.60
C MET A 229 11.07 11.25 -3.46
N GLU A 230 11.69 10.09 -3.71
CA GLU A 230 12.31 9.24 -2.68
C GLU A 230 13.44 9.97 -1.95
N ARG A 231 14.18 10.84 -2.66
CA ARG A 231 15.31 11.63 -2.10
C ARG A 231 14.87 12.81 -1.23
N LEU A 232 13.59 13.20 -1.27
CA LEU A 232 13.04 14.34 -0.53
C LEU A 232 12.47 13.96 0.85
N VAL A 233 12.46 12.66 1.20
CA VAL A 233 11.99 12.14 2.50
C VAL A 233 13.06 12.32 3.60
N LYS A 234 13.72 13.49 3.65
CA LYS A 234 14.76 13.79 4.66
C LYS A 234 14.28 14.77 5.74
N THR A 235 13.10 15.36 5.58
CA THR A 235 12.59 16.35 6.53
C THR A 235 11.47 15.73 7.37
N LYS A 236 11.70 15.58 8.67
CA LYS A 236 10.64 15.20 9.62
C LYS A 236 9.58 16.28 9.64
N ALA A 237 8.37 15.94 9.20
CA ALA A 237 7.25 16.86 9.29
C ALA A 237 6.93 17.18 10.77
N PRO A 238 6.48 18.41 11.09
CA PRO A 238 5.98 18.70 12.42
C PRO A 238 4.75 17.83 12.72
N PRO A 239 4.48 17.52 14.00
CA PRO A 239 3.26 16.85 14.39
C PRO A 239 2.01 17.66 13.99
N MET A 240 0.95 16.96 13.61
CA MET A 240 -0.33 17.51 13.18
C MET A 240 -1.49 16.79 13.88
N LYS A 241 -2.68 17.41 13.93
CA LYS A 241 -3.88 16.73 14.43
C LYS A 241 -4.44 15.79 13.37
N ALA A 242 -4.85 14.60 13.78
CA ALA A 242 -5.43 13.61 12.88
C ALA A 242 -6.65 14.13 12.11
N SER A 243 -7.48 14.99 12.73
CA SER A 243 -8.64 15.61 12.07
C SER A 243 -8.32 16.38 10.80
N GLU A 244 -7.09 16.84 10.64
CA GLU A 244 -6.66 17.53 9.41
C GLU A 244 -6.60 16.60 8.20
N LEU A 245 -6.40 15.29 8.41
CA LEU A 245 -6.34 14.30 7.33
C LEU A 245 -7.65 14.16 6.58
N TRP A 246 -8.79 14.32 7.25
CA TRP A 246 -10.13 14.18 6.66
C TRP A 246 -10.97 15.46 6.70
N ARG A 247 -10.32 16.62 6.90
CA ARG A 247 -11.01 17.92 6.93
C ARG A 247 -11.83 18.15 5.66
N ASP A 248 -11.20 17.89 4.50
CA ASP A 248 -11.75 18.25 3.19
C ASP A 248 -12.30 17.05 2.42
N LYS A 249 -11.79 15.85 2.68
CA LYS A 249 -12.22 14.59 2.04
C LYS A 249 -12.31 13.46 3.07
N PRO A 250 -13.23 12.50 2.92
CA PRO A 250 -13.24 11.30 3.76
C PRO A 250 -11.93 10.50 3.62
N ALA A 251 -11.62 9.70 4.64
CA ALA A 251 -10.35 8.98 4.71
C ALA A 251 -10.51 7.56 5.26
N VAL A 252 -9.82 6.61 4.64
CA VAL A 252 -9.50 5.29 5.21
C VAL A 252 -8.16 5.39 5.91
N ILE A 253 -8.12 4.91 7.15
CA ILE A 253 -6.94 4.90 8.01
C ILE A 253 -6.67 3.44 8.38
N LEU A 254 -5.63 2.86 7.79
CA LEU A 254 -5.19 1.50 8.06
C LEU A 254 -4.16 1.51 9.21
N CYS A 255 -4.51 0.93 10.35
CA CYS A 255 -3.62 0.79 11.50
C CYS A 255 -2.76 -0.47 11.35
N ILE A 256 -1.53 -0.29 10.88
CA ILE A 256 -0.60 -1.38 10.59
C ILE A 256 0.08 -1.83 11.89
N ARG A 257 -0.04 -3.12 12.21
CA ARG A 257 0.66 -3.69 13.37
C ARG A 257 2.17 -3.63 13.22
N ARG A 258 2.69 -3.98 12.04
CA ARG A 258 4.13 -4.02 11.82
C ARG A 258 4.45 -4.01 10.32
N PRO A 259 5.29 -3.07 9.83
CA PRO A 259 5.56 -2.96 8.39
C PRO A 259 6.31 -4.18 7.82
N GLY A 260 7.12 -4.87 8.63
CA GLY A 260 7.83 -6.10 8.26
C GLY A 260 7.01 -7.39 8.29
N CYS A 261 5.79 -7.37 8.86
CA CYS A 261 4.96 -8.58 8.96
C CYS A 261 4.31 -8.93 7.62
N ILE A 262 4.40 -10.20 7.20
CA ILE A 262 3.79 -10.66 5.94
C ILE A 262 2.29 -10.40 5.87
N MET A 263 1.57 -10.58 6.98
CA MET A 263 0.12 -10.40 7.02
C MET A 263 -0.24 -8.92 6.87
N CYS A 264 0.56 -8.01 7.43
CA CYS A 264 0.36 -6.58 7.30
C CYS A 264 0.74 -6.07 5.91
N ARG A 265 1.85 -6.56 5.33
CA ARG A 265 2.26 -6.25 3.95
C ARG A 265 1.18 -6.69 2.97
N ALA A 266 0.66 -7.90 3.14
CA ALA A 266 -0.40 -8.44 2.30
C ALA A 266 -1.70 -7.63 2.38
N GLU A 267 -2.15 -7.26 3.59
CA GLU A 267 -3.33 -6.39 3.78
C GLU A 267 -3.16 -5.03 3.11
N ALA A 268 -2.06 -4.33 3.43
CA ALA A 268 -1.75 -3.01 2.91
C ALA A 268 -1.73 -3.03 1.38
N HIS A 269 -1.05 -4.01 0.81
CA HIS A 269 -0.95 -4.17 -0.62
C HIS A 269 -2.29 -4.50 -1.28
N GLN A 270 -3.13 -5.35 -0.68
CA GLN A 270 -4.47 -5.63 -1.23
C GLN A 270 -5.38 -4.40 -1.21
N LEU A 271 -5.37 -3.65 -0.11
CA LEU A 271 -6.15 -2.41 0.02
C LEU A 271 -5.65 -1.36 -0.97
N TYR A 272 -4.34 -1.14 -1.03
CA TYR A 272 -3.73 -0.10 -1.87
C TYR A 272 -3.79 -0.46 -3.37
N ALA A 273 -3.80 -1.73 -3.75
CA ALA A 273 -4.04 -2.15 -5.13
C ALA A 273 -5.43 -1.71 -5.66
N LYS A 274 -6.36 -1.34 -4.75
CA LYS A 274 -7.67 -0.77 -5.10
C LYS A 274 -7.70 0.75 -5.03
N LYS A 275 -6.57 1.44 -4.87
CA LYS A 275 -6.48 2.90 -4.83
C LYS A 275 -7.31 3.61 -5.93
N PRO A 276 -7.33 3.18 -7.20
CA PRO A 276 -8.15 3.84 -8.23
C PRO A 276 -9.64 3.91 -7.90
N ILE A 277 -10.16 2.88 -7.21
CA ILE A 277 -11.56 2.86 -6.77
C ILE A 277 -11.75 3.92 -5.68
N PHE A 278 -10.86 3.96 -4.69
CA PHE A 278 -10.92 4.97 -3.62
C PHE A 278 -10.75 6.39 -4.16
N ASP A 279 -9.82 6.62 -5.09
CA ASP A 279 -9.61 7.91 -5.73
C ASP A 279 -10.84 8.37 -6.52
N ALA A 280 -11.48 7.48 -7.27
CA ALA A 280 -12.74 7.76 -7.99
C ALA A 280 -13.91 8.09 -7.04
N LEU A 281 -13.89 7.51 -5.84
CA LEU A 281 -14.85 7.81 -4.77
C LEU A 281 -14.47 9.08 -3.96
N GLY A 282 -13.33 9.70 -4.25
CA GLY A 282 -12.82 10.86 -3.53
C GLY A 282 -12.34 10.56 -2.10
N ILE A 283 -11.99 9.32 -1.80
CA ILE A 283 -11.53 8.84 -0.50
C ILE A 283 -10.00 8.85 -0.44
N GLN A 284 -9.44 9.36 0.64
CA GLN A 284 -7.99 9.33 0.88
C GLN A 284 -7.58 8.06 1.63
N LEU A 285 -6.39 7.53 1.34
CA LEU A 285 -5.82 6.36 2.01
C LEU A 285 -4.60 6.75 2.85
N PHE A 286 -4.61 6.39 4.12
CA PHE A 286 -3.49 6.58 5.04
C PHE A 286 -3.12 5.27 5.75
N ALA A 287 -1.83 5.05 5.95
CA ALA A 287 -1.33 4.00 6.85
C ALA A 287 -0.78 4.64 8.12
N VAL A 288 -1.10 4.07 9.28
CA VAL A 288 -0.64 4.54 10.59
C VAL A 288 0.20 3.46 11.25
N LEU A 289 1.38 3.84 11.75
CA LEU A 289 2.29 3.01 12.51
C LEU A 289 2.31 3.45 13.98
N HIS A 290 2.37 2.49 14.90
CA HIS A 290 2.58 2.75 16.33
C HIS A 290 4.07 2.77 16.72
N GLU A 291 4.93 2.21 15.87
CA GLU A 291 6.37 2.13 16.06
C GLU A 291 7.09 2.63 14.80
N HIS A 292 8.07 3.51 14.98
CA HIS A 292 8.86 4.05 13.88
C HIS A 292 10.26 3.39 13.85
N ILE A 293 10.45 2.46 12.91
CA ILE A 293 11.76 1.89 12.55
C ILE A 293 12.06 2.29 11.10
N GLU A 294 13.06 3.16 10.90
CA GLU A 294 13.36 3.77 9.59
C GLU A 294 13.51 2.74 8.47
N SER A 295 14.27 1.65 8.71
CA SER A 295 14.46 0.58 7.71
C SER A 295 13.15 -0.11 7.35
N GLU A 296 12.27 -0.33 8.33
CA GLU A 296 10.98 -0.99 8.07
C GLU A 296 10.02 -0.08 7.29
N VAL A 297 10.08 1.24 7.52
CA VAL A 297 9.31 2.22 6.74
C VAL A 297 9.81 2.26 5.31
N LYS A 298 11.13 2.28 5.11
CA LYS A 298 11.77 2.27 3.79
C LYS A 298 11.46 1.00 2.99
N ASP A 299 11.44 -0.15 3.63
CA ASP A 299 11.10 -1.41 2.97
C ASP A 299 9.60 -1.53 2.68
N PHE A 300 8.77 -0.89 3.49
CA PHE A 300 7.31 -0.92 3.37
C PHE A 300 6.79 0.04 2.29
N TRP A 301 7.32 1.26 2.26
CA TRP A 301 6.91 2.33 1.35
C TRP A 301 8.03 2.60 0.33
N PRO A 302 7.74 2.65 -0.99
CA PRO A 302 6.41 2.60 -1.60
C PRO A 302 5.94 1.18 -1.98
N ARG A 303 6.74 0.15 -1.70
CA ARG A 303 6.59 -1.22 -2.25
C ARG A 303 5.23 -1.87 -1.97
N TYR A 304 4.73 -1.78 -0.74
CA TYR A 304 3.45 -2.38 -0.34
C TYR A 304 2.36 -1.33 -0.10
N TRP A 305 2.77 -0.07 0.05
CA TRP A 305 1.88 1.05 0.28
C TRP A 305 2.49 2.30 -0.35
N GLY A 306 1.83 2.86 -1.37
CA GLY A 306 2.29 4.10 -2.00
C GLY A 306 1.68 5.36 -1.37
N GLY A 307 0.79 5.22 -0.39
CA GLY A 307 0.12 6.36 0.25
C GLY A 307 0.97 7.01 1.33
N VAL A 308 0.43 8.03 1.98
CA VAL A 308 1.07 8.66 3.14
C VAL A 308 1.15 7.66 4.30
N VAL A 309 2.33 7.56 4.93
CA VAL A 309 2.55 6.83 6.17
C VAL A 309 2.69 7.81 7.33
N LEU A 310 1.96 7.55 8.41
CA LEU A 310 1.85 8.39 9.59
C LEU A 310 2.36 7.62 10.81
N TYR A 311 2.97 8.34 11.74
CA TYR A 311 3.44 7.83 13.00
C TYR A 311 2.57 8.35 14.14
N ASP A 312 1.93 7.42 14.85
CA ASP A 312 1.17 7.64 16.06
C ASP A 312 2.02 7.24 17.26
N ARG A 313 2.83 8.19 17.76
CA ARG A 313 3.71 7.97 18.91
C ARG A 313 2.95 7.60 20.19
N GLY A 314 1.72 8.11 20.34
CA GLY A 314 0.86 7.82 21.48
C GLY A 314 0.23 6.43 21.41
N MET A 315 0.23 5.82 20.22
CA MET A 315 -0.53 4.61 19.89
C MET A 315 -2.03 4.80 20.11
N ASP A 316 -2.52 6.03 20.04
CA ASP A 316 -3.88 6.40 20.40
C ASP A 316 -4.92 5.88 19.39
N PHE A 317 -4.56 5.71 18.11
CA PHE A 317 -5.40 5.00 17.14
C PHE A 317 -5.56 3.53 17.53
N PHE A 318 -4.46 2.90 17.95
CA PHE A 318 -4.45 1.50 18.37
C PHE A 318 -5.19 1.30 19.69
N LYS A 319 -5.11 2.26 20.61
CA LYS A 319 -5.95 2.27 21.83
C LYS A 319 -7.41 2.51 21.49
N ALA A 320 -7.74 3.39 20.55
CA ALA A 320 -9.11 3.65 20.14
C ALA A 320 -9.78 2.38 19.58
N LEU A 321 -9.04 1.55 18.84
CA LEU A 321 -9.53 0.24 18.40
C LEU A 321 -9.91 -0.69 19.57
N GLY A 322 -9.21 -0.59 20.70
CA GLY A 322 -9.46 -1.37 21.92
C GLY A 322 -10.22 -0.62 23.02
N GLY A 323 -10.98 0.43 22.70
CA GLY A 323 -11.80 1.14 23.68
C GLY A 323 -10.96 1.88 24.74
N GLY A 324 -9.81 2.43 24.34
CA GLY A 324 -8.85 3.11 25.20
C GLY A 324 -7.69 2.24 25.68
N LYS A 325 -7.64 0.95 25.31
CA LYS A 325 -6.55 0.03 25.66
C LYS A 325 -5.96 -0.60 24.40
N LEU A 326 -4.68 -0.93 24.46
CA LEU A 326 -4.03 -1.68 23.37
C LEU A 326 -4.56 -3.11 23.35
N LEU A 327 -5.08 -3.54 22.19
CA LEU A 327 -5.39 -4.93 21.94
C LEU A 327 -4.08 -5.67 21.68
N LYS A 328 -3.69 -6.56 22.61
CA LYS A 328 -2.47 -7.37 22.50
C LYS A 328 -2.80 -8.85 22.65
N ASP A 329 -2.03 -9.70 21.98
CA ASP A 329 -1.97 -11.14 22.24
C ASP A 329 -0.50 -11.57 22.23
N LYS A 330 -0.12 -12.53 23.08
CA LYS A 330 1.24 -13.08 23.07
C LYS A 330 1.48 -13.89 21.80
N PHE A 331 2.71 -13.95 21.29
CA PHE A 331 2.99 -14.72 20.07
C PHE A 331 2.53 -16.19 20.17
N ILE A 332 2.82 -16.86 21.29
CA ILE A 332 2.46 -18.28 21.47
C ILE A 332 0.93 -18.47 21.48
N SER A 333 0.20 -17.71 22.31
CA SER A 333 -1.25 -17.86 22.43
C SER A 333 -2.04 -17.21 21.27
N GLY A 334 -1.50 -16.13 20.71
CA GLY A 334 -2.03 -15.33 19.61
C GLY A 334 -1.85 -15.95 18.24
N PHE A 335 -0.77 -16.70 18.04
CA PHE A 335 -0.38 -17.26 16.76
C PHE A 335 -0.29 -18.79 16.80
N VAL A 336 0.59 -19.36 17.63
CA VAL A 336 0.89 -20.81 17.63
C VAL A 336 -0.35 -21.65 17.99
N PHE A 337 -1.11 -21.21 18.99
CA PHE A 337 -2.35 -21.88 19.42
C PHE A 337 -3.61 -21.30 18.79
N ASN A 338 -3.47 -20.48 17.76
CA ASN A 338 -4.59 -19.84 17.08
C ASN A 338 -4.71 -20.35 15.63
N PRO A 339 -5.59 -21.32 15.35
CA PRO A 339 -5.73 -21.88 14.01
C PRO A 339 -6.14 -20.83 12.97
N ARG A 340 -6.89 -19.80 13.38
CA ARG A 340 -7.30 -18.69 12.51
C ARG A 340 -6.11 -17.80 12.13
N ALA A 341 -5.26 -17.45 13.09
CA ALA A 341 -4.02 -16.72 12.81
C ALA A 341 -3.07 -17.51 11.89
N ILE A 342 -2.99 -18.83 12.07
CA ILE A 342 -2.21 -19.71 11.18
C ILE A 342 -2.80 -19.73 9.76
N ALA A 343 -4.12 -19.78 9.62
CA ALA A 343 -4.79 -19.70 8.32
C ALA A 343 -4.54 -18.34 7.63
N ASN A 344 -4.66 -17.24 8.38
CA ASN A 344 -4.34 -15.90 7.91
C ASN A 344 -2.89 -15.79 7.44
N TYR A 345 -1.95 -16.36 8.18
CA TYR A 345 -0.55 -16.42 7.79
C TYR A 345 -0.33 -17.21 6.50
N LYS A 346 -0.96 -18.39 6.35
CA LYS A 346 -0.86 -19.20 5.12
C LYS A 346 -1.42 -18.42 3.91
N ARG A 347 -2.55 -17.74 4.09
CA ARG A 347 -3.18 -16.86 3.08
C ARG A 347 -2.25 -15.72 2.67
N ALA A 348 -1.63 -15.05 3.62
CA ALA A 348 -0.65 -14.00 3.34
C ALA A 348 0.61 -14.54 2.64
N LYS A 349 1.13 -15.69 3.10
CA LYS A 349 2.31 -16.33 2.52
C LYS A 349 2.11 -16.78 1.08
N ALA A 350 0.89 -17.17 0.71
CA ALA A 350 0.55 -17.50 -0.67
C ALA A 350 0.70 -16.32 -1.64
N MET A 351 0.78 -15.07 -1.16
CA MET A 351 1.07 -13.90 -1.98
C MET A 351 2.56 -13.71 -2.30
N GLY A 352 3.45 -14.52 -1.70
CA GLY A 352 4.88 -14.54 -2.02
C GLY A 352 5.65 -13.25 -1.67
N MET A 353 5.19 -12.52 -0.66
CA MET A 353 5.86 -11.32 -0.16
C MET A 353 6.96 -11.65 0.86
N GLU A 354 7.97 -10.78 0.94
CA GLU A 354 9.02 -10.87 1.94
C GLU A 354 8.50 -10.56 3.34
N GLN A 355 9.19 -11.06 4.36
CA GLN A 355 8.83 -10.83 5.77
C GLN A 355 10.04 -10.79 6.68
N ASN A 356 9.89 -10.08 7.80
CA ASN A 356 10.80 -10.14 8.92
C ASN A 356 10.03 -10.07 10.25
N PHE A 357 10.76 -10.13 11.36
CA PHE A 357 10.19 -10.08 12.71
C PHE A 357 10.66 -8.87 13.54
N LYS A 358 11.21 -7.83 12.91
CA LYS A 358 11.70 -6.62 13.59
C LYS A 358 10.53 -5.76 14.06
N GLY A 359 10.61 -5.25 15.30
CA GLY A 359 9.60 -4.41 15.93
C GLY A 359 8.53 -5.18 16.73
N GLU A 360 7.69 -4.44 17.43
CA GLU A 360 6.59 -4.93 18.27
C GLU A 360 5.53 -5.64 17.44
N GLY A 361 5.26 -6.90 17.79
CA GLY A 361 4.41 -7.81 17.01
C GLY A 361 3.15 -8.28 17.73
N GLU A 362 2.97 -7.93 19.00
CA GLU A 362 1.83 -8.40 19.82
C GLU A 362 0.60 -7.50 19.71
N ILE A 363 0.78 -6.23 19.36
CA ILE A 363 -0.30 -5.26 19.16
C ILE A 363 -1.11 -5.65 17.92
N LYS A 364 -2.44 -5.55 18.03
CA LYS A 364 -3.40 -5.74 16.93
C LYS A 364 -3.70 -4.43 16.21
N GLY A 365 -3.98 -4.54 14.92
CA GLY A 365 -4.30 -3.43 14.05
C GLY A 365 -5.80 -3.32 13.82
N GLY A 366 -6.16 -2.65 12.73
CA GLY A 366 -7.54 -2.40 12.36
C GLY A 366 -7.62 -1.34 11.28
N LEU A 367 -8.84 -0.88 11.03
CA LEU A 367 -9.11 0.12 10.01
C LEU A 367 -10.22 1.06 10.47
N PHE A 368 -10.05 2.36 10.23
CA PHE A 368 -11.12 3.34 10.37
C PHE A 368 -11.49 3.90 9.00
N LEU A 369 -12.78 4.12 8.78
CA LEU A 369 -13.28 5.00 7.72
C LEU A 369 -13.91 6.22 8.40
N VAL A 370 -13.37 7.39 8.10
CA VAL A 370 -13.81 8.66 8.69
C VAL A 370 -14.41 9.53 7.61
N GLY A 371 -15.60 10.06 7.87
CA GLY A 371 -16.27 10.98 6.97
C GLY A 371 -15.61 12.35 6.93
N ARG A 372 -15.92 13.14 5.90
CA ARG A 372 -15.39 14.49 5.72
C ARG A 372 -15.71 15.40 6.92
N GLY A 373 -14.76 16.23 7.31
CA GLY A 373 -14.93 17.24 8.37
C GLY A 373 -15.29 16.58 9.71
N LYS A 374 -16.45 16.96 10.26
CA LYS A 374 -16.95 16.43 11.56
C LYS A 374 -18.04 15.38 11.40
N SER A 375 -18.16 14.75 10.22
CA SER A 375 -19.21 13.74 9.95
C SER A 375 -19.09 12.49 10.82
N GLY A 376 -17.93 12.26 11.43
CA GLY A 376 -17.70 11.17 12.37
C GLY A 376 -17.05 9.94 11.74
N ILE A 377 -16.92 8.88 12.54
CA ILE A 377 -16.41 7.59 12.10
C ILE A 377 -17.56 6.83 11.45
N ALA A 378 -17.42 6.52 10.16
CA ALA A 378 -18.39 5.74 9.40
C ALA A 378 -18.23 4.24 9.66
N TYR A 379 -16.99 3.78 9.81
CA TYR A 379 -16.68 2.37 9.98
C TYR A 379 -15.45 2.16 10.83
N GLN A 380 -15.48 1.10 11.64
CA GLN A 380 -14.34 0.64 12.43
C GLN A 380 -14.21 -0.87 12.29
N PHE A 381 -13.10 -1.32 11.72
CA PHE A 381 -12.71 -2.72 11.71
C PHE A 381 -11.66 -2.98 12.79
N ILE A 382 -11.84 -4.05 13.57
CA ILE A 382 -10.94 -4.45 14.65
C ILE A 382 -10.36 -5.82 14.35
N GLU A 383 -9.03 -5.92 14.23
CA GLU A 383 -8.33 -7.19 14.10
C GLU A 383 -8.45 -7.98 15.42
N ARG A 384 -9.15 -9.13 15.37
CA ARG A 384 -9.35 -9.99 16.55
C ARG A 384 -8.29 -11.07 16.66
N ASN A 385 -7.85 -11.60 15.54
CA ASN A 385 -6.80 -12.59 15.42
C ASN A 385 -5.72 -12.01 14.51
N PHE A 386 -4.48 -12.42 14.72
CA PHE A 386 -3.40 -11.95 13.88
C PHE A 386 -3.68 -12.24 12.39
N GLY A 387 -3.61 -11.18 11.57
CA GLY A 387 -3.86 -11.22 10.14
C GLY A 387 -5.33 -11.30 9.72
N ASP A 388 -6.27 -10.99 10.62
CA ASP A 388 -7.63 -10.67 10.20
C ASP A 388 -7.59 -9.32 9.44
N TRP A 389 -8.15 -9.29 8.22
CA TRP A 389 -8.17 -8.09 7.38
C TRP A 389 -9.59 -7.57 7.23
N ALA A 390 -9.73 -6.26 7.08
CA ALA A 390 -11.03 -5.65 6.80
C ALA A 390 -11.59 -6.20 5.47
N PRO A 391 -12.87 -6.62 5.42
CA PRO A 391 -13.48 -7.10 4.18
C PRO A 391 -13.51 -5.98 3.13
N LEU A 392 -12.70 -6.12 2.07
CA LEU A 392 -12.50 -5.05 1.10
C LEU A 392 -13.78 -4.63 0.38
N ALA A 393 -14.67 -5.58 0.07
CA ALA A 393 -15.96 -5.30 -0.57
C ALA A 393 -16.85 -4.41 0.31
N GLU A 394 -16.90 -4.69 1.62
CA GLU A 394 -17.65 -3.90 2.59
C GLU A 394 -17.06 -2.49 2.74
N VAL A 395 -15.73 -2.40 2.87
CA VAL A 395 -15.02 -1.10 2.93
C VAL A 395 -15.36 -0.23 1.72
N ILE A 396 -15.32 -0.79 0.51
CA ILE A 396 -15.65 -0.07 -0.73
C ILE A 396 -17.11 0.36 -0.75
N GLU A 397 -18.03 -0.48 -0.27
CA GLU A 397 -19.46 -0.16 -0.25
C GLU A 397 -19.78 1.01 0.68
N ILE A 398 -19.19 1.03 1.87
CA ILE A 398 -19.38 2.16 2.81
C ILE A 398 -18.77 3.45 2.21
N CYS A 399 -17.64 3.34 1.51
CA CYS A 399 -17.07 4.48 0.78
C CYS A 399 -18.00 5.04 -0.30
N ARG A 400 -18.72 4.20 -1.06
CA ARG A 400 -19.72 4.66 -2.04
C ARG A 400 -20.86 5.42 -1.38
N GLN A 401 -21.35 4.92 -0.25
CA GLN A 401 -22.42 5.58 0.49
C GLN A 401 -21.98 6.97 0.99
N LEU A 402 -20.75 7.10 1.49
CA LEU A 402 -20.18 8.39 1.88
C LEU A 402 -20.06 9.39 0.72
N GLN A 403 -19.82 8.91 -0.51
CA GLN A 403 -19.80 9.77 -1.70
C GLN A 403 -21.20 10.28 -2.04
N ASN A 404 -22.20 9.39 -2.07
CA ASN A 404 -23.59 9.74 -2.39
C ASN A 404 -24.16 10.78 -1.42
N GLN A 405 -23.84 10.67 -0.12
CA GLN A 405 -24.25 11.65 0.89
C GLN A 405 -23.65 13.04 0.65
N GLN A 406 -22.42 13.12 0.12
CA GLN A 406 -21.78 14.41 -0.19
C GLN A 406 -22.43 15.10 -1.39
N GLN A 407 -22.86 14.34 -2.40
CA GLN A 407 -23.55 14.88 -3.57
C GLN A 407 -24.95 15.40 -3.19
N GLY A 408 -25.73 14.63 -2.42
CA GLY A 408 -27.06 15.05 -1.97
C GLY A 408 -27.07 16.30 -1.09
N GLN A 409 -26.04 16.50 -0.24
CA GLN A 409 -25.90 17.75 0.52
C GLN A 409 -25.54 18.94 -0.38
N GLY A 410 -24.68 18.76 -1.39
CA GLY A 410 -24.30 19.84 -2.32
C GLY A 410 -25.47 20.37 -3.15
N ASP A 411 -26.35 19.47 -3.60
CA ASP A 411 -27.53 19.83 -4.41
C ASP A 411 -28.61 20.53 -3.58
N SER A 412 -28.78 20.14 -2.31
CA SER A 412 -29.71 20.81 -1.39
C SER A 412 -29.30 22.26 -1.08
N VAL A 413 -27.99 22.51 -0.91
CA VAL A 413 -27.45 23.86 -0.64
C VAL A 413 -27.56 24.76 -1.86
N ARG A 414 -27.31 24.25 -3.07
CA ARG A 414 -27.53 25.00 -4.33
C ARG A 414 -28.99 25.36 -4.52
N SER A 415 -29.91 24.42 -4.32
CA SER A 415 -31.35 24.71 -4.43
C SER A 415 -31.83 25.79 -3.43
N SER A 416 -31.23 25.84 -2.24
CA SER A 416 -31.58 26.82 -1.21
C SER A 416 -31.01 28.23 -1.50
N GLN A 417 -29.90 28.31 -2.23
CA GLN A 417 -29.31 29.58 -2.68
C GLN A 417 -30.07 30.14 -3.89
N ASP A 418 -30.49 29.29 -4.85
CA ASP A 418 -31.28 29.71 -6.02
C ASP A 418 -32.69 30.19 -5.66
N ILE A 419 -33.25 29.70 -4.53
CA ILE A 419 -34.53 30.19 -3.99
C ILE A 419 -34.39 31.55 -3.30
N ASN A 420 -33.23 31.85 -2.71
CA ASN A 420 -32.99 33.14 -2.05
C ASN A 420 -32.54 34.26 -3.02
N GLU A 421 -31.96 33.93 -4.17
CA GLU A 421 -31.61 34.94 -5.20
C GLU A 421 -32.77 35.31 -6.14
N ASN A 422 -33.84 34.51 -6.18
CA ASN A 422 -35.04 34.80 -6.99
C ASN A 422 -36.27 35.22 -6.15
N GLY A 423 -36.07 35.49 -4.85
CA GLY A 423 -37.12 35.85 -3.91
C GLY A 423 -36.87 37.21 -3.27
N PHE A 424 -36.97 38.29 -4.07
CA PHE A 424 -37.61 39.60 -3.81
C PHE A 424 -37.02 40.69 -4.70
#